data_AF-A0A7S3T3C8-F1
#
_entry.id   AF-A0A7S3T3C8-F1
#
_cell.length_a   1.000
_cell.length_b   1.000
_cell.length_c   1.000
_cell.angle_alpha   90.00
_cell.angle_beta   90.00
_cell.angle_gamma   90.00
#
_symmetry.space_group_name_H-M   'P 1'
#
loop_
_entity.id
_entity.type
_entity.pdbx_description
1 polymer ?
#
loop_
_entity_poly.entity_id
_entity_poly.type
_entity_poly.pdbx_seq_one_letter_code
_entity_poly.pdbx_strand_id
1 'polypeptide(L)'
;ELAGPADLVEQLRAAAADEPVQVEERRCPEGRAFGRGCKVAMRFGELVDRIEGGETRLYLTTQELPLLSGGGEALLAPPLSALREKLPLRPRLAGSLCPQSLNLWYGRTDLREGTTSGLHHDHHDNLYCLLRGRKRLRLYAPSDAPRMRTHGRVRRVHPNGRINYAGDPTAADGRTAHDVLRWRLRRA
;
A
#
# COMPACT_ATOMS: atom_id res chain seq x y z
N GLU A 1 5.50 19.18 -15.21
CA GLU A 1 5.93 17.76 -15.07
C GLU A 1 6.53 17.59 -13.68
N LEU A 2 6.45 16.41 -13.07
CA LEU A 2 7.16 16.10 -11.82
C LEU A 2 8.67 16.14 -12.13
N ALA A 3 9.44 17.02 -11.49
CA ALA A 3 10.88 17.14 -11.73
C ALA A 3 11.63 16.01 -10.99
N GLY A 4 11.38 14.76 -11.38
CA GLY A 4 12.05 13.58 -10.86
C GLY A 4 11.61 13.09 -9.47
N PRO A 5 12.19 11.97 -8.97
CA PRO A 5 11.75 11.31 -7.73
C PRO A 5 12.09 12.06 -6.43
N ALA A 6 13.19 12.82 -6.41
CA ALA A 6 13.62 13.61 -5.25
C ALA A 6 12.63 14.76 -4.96
N ASP A 7 11.93 15.23 -5.98
CA ASP A 7 10.98 16.34 -5.95
C ASP A 7 9.59 15.93 -5.42
N LEU A 8 9.24 14.63 -5.36
CA LEU A 8 7.87 14.25 -4.97
C LEU A 8 7.58 14.54 -3.50
N VAL A 9 8.45 14.15 -2.57
CA VAL A 9 8.21 14.34 -1.13
C VAL A 9 8.23 15.83 -0.79
N GLU A 10 9.11 16.60 -1.43
CA GLU A 10 9.18 18.06 -1.25
C GLU A 10 7.90 18.75 -1.77
N GLN A 11 7.41 18.37 -2.96
CA GLN A 11 6.14 18.87 -3.48
C GLN A 11 4.96 18.48 -2.61
N LEU A 12 4.92 17.24 -2.11
CA LEU A 12 3.88 16.79 -1.19
C LEU A 12 3.94 17.58 0.11
N ARG A 13 5.14 17.81 0.66
CA ARG A 13 5.30 18.60 1.88
C ARG A 13 4.80 20.03 1.65
N ALA A 14 5.14 20.64 0.51
CA ALA A 14 4.68 21.98 0.17
C ALA A 14 3.14 22.06 -0.01
N ALA A 15 2.53 21.03 -0.60
CA ALA A 15 1.11 21.04 -0.94
C ALA A 15 0.18 20.48 0.17
N ALA A 16 0.70 19.64 1.08
CA ALA A 16 -0.08 18.86 2.03
C ALA A 16 0.49 18.88 3.45
N ALA A 17 1.33 19.86 3.82
CA ALA A 17 1.97 19.90 5.14
C ALA A 17 0.98 19.75 6.30
N ASP A 18 -0.18 20.40 6.23
CA ASP A 18 -1.18 20.42 7.29
C ASP A 18 -2.20 19.28 7.21
N GLU A 19 -2.15 18.45 6.16
CA GLU A 19 -3.06 17.31 6.02
C GLU A 19 -2.75 16.24 7.08
N PRO A 20 -3.77 15.67 7.74
CA PRO A 20 -3.60 14.60 8.70
C PRO A 20 -3.24 13.29 7.98
N VAL A 21 -2.26 12.58 8.53
CA VAL A 21 -1.84 11.25 8.06
C VAL A 21 -1.79 10.27 9.22
N GLN A 22 -2.12 9.01 8.93
CA GLN A 22 -1.95 7.89 9.87
C GLN A 22 -0.57 7.27 9.70
N VAL A 23 0.23 7.25 10.76
CA VAL A 23 1.62 6.83 10.75
C VAL A 23 1.78 5.67 11.70
N GLU A 24 2.42 4.59 11.25
CA GLU A 24 2.81 3.53 12.15
C GLU A 24 4.02 3.94 12.99
N GLU A 25 3.92 3.72 14.30
CA GLU A 25 4.97 4.00 15.27
C GLU A 25 5.48 2.71 15.92
N ARG A 26 6.80 2.49 15.85
CA ARG A 26 7.45 1.39 16.58
C ARG A 26 7.58 1.73 18.06
N ARG A 27 6.59 1.31 18.85
CA ARG A 27 6.54 1.54 20.31
C ARG A 27 7.26 0.47 21.14
N CYS A 28 7.59 -0.69 20.58
CA CYS A 28 8.23 -1.79 21.32
C CYS A 28 9.71 -1.98 20.94
N PRO A 29 10.64 -2.09 21.92
CA PRO A 29 12.04 -2.43 21.69
C PRO A 29 12.25 -3.83 21.08
N GLU A 30 11.37 -4.79 21.38
CA GLU A 30 11.54 -6.21 20.97
C GLU A 30 10.96 -6.54 19.58
N GLY A 31 10.21 -5.62 18.96
CA GLY A 31 9.47 -5.87 17.73
C GLY A 31 10.05 -5.13 16.54
N ARG A 32 10.97 -5.74 15.79
CA ARG A 32 11.63 -5.15 14.60
C ARG A 32 10.71 -4.83 13.41
N ALA A 33 9.38 -4.99 13.52
CA ALA A 33 8.48 -5.01 12.36
C ALA A 33 7.35 -3.97 12.43
N PHE A 34 7.24 -3.18 11.36
CA PHE A 34 6.00 -2.49 11.00
C PHE A 34 4.93 -3.52 10.60
N GLY A 35 3.65 -3.12 10.62
CA GLY A 35 2.50 -3.99 10.37
C GLY A 35 1.87 -4.59 11.62
N ARG A 36 2.13 -4.03 12.81
CA ARG A 36 1.55 -4.49 14.09
C ARG A 36 0.48 -3.56 14.69
N GLY A 37 0.14 -2.48 14.01
CA GLY A 37 -1.10 -1.73 14.27
C GLY A 37 -1.03 -0.56 15.25
N CYS A 38 0.14 -0.16 15.77
CA CYS A 38 0.25 1.09 16.52
C CYS A 38 0.30 2.28 15.55
N LYS A 39 -0.86 2.85 15.23
CA LYS A 39 -0.99 4.05 14.40
C LYS A 39 -1.18 5.30 15.26
N VAL A 40 -0.52 6.37 14.86
CA VAL A 40 -0.70 7.72 15.41
C VAL A 40 -1.04 8.69 14.29
N ALA A 41 -1.96 9.61 14.56
CA ALA A 41 -2.25 10.70 13.66
C ALA A 41 -1.24 11.83 13.87
N MET A 42 -0.71 12.39 12.78
CA MET A 42 0.09 13.62 12.81
C MET A 42 -0.05 14.39 11.49
N ARG A 43 0.43 15.63 11.45
CA ARG A 43 0.49 16.40 10.20
C ARG A 43 1.57 15.83 9.29
N PHE A 44 1.34 15.82 7.97
CA PHE A 44 2.33 15.29 7.03
C PHE A 44 3.64 16.08 7.06
N GLY A 45 3.60 17.40 7.22
CA GLY A 45 4.80 18.24 7.36
C GLY A 45 5.63 17.86 8.58
N GLU A 46 4.99 17.62 9.73
CA GLU A 46 5.64 17.15 10.96
C GLU A 46 6.31 15.79 10.73
N LEU A 47 5.62 14.86 10.08
CA LEU A 47 6.17 13.55 9.74
C LEU A 47 7.46 13.67 8.90
N VAL A 48 7.43 14.52 7.85
CA VAL A 48 8.59 14.73 6.99
C VAL A 48 9.75 15.31 7.79
N ASP A 49 9.51 16.35 8.59
CA ASP A 49 10.54 17.02 9.38
C ASP A 49 11.20 16.05 10.38
N ARG A 50 10.40 15.20 11.05
CA ARG A 50 10.92 14.19 11.97
C ARG A 50 11.79 13.15 11.26
N ILE A 51 11.31 12.60 10.13
CA ILE A 51 12.03 11.59 9.36
C ILE A 51 13.34 12.14 8.76
N GLU A 52 13.32 13.38 8.26
CA GLU A 52 14.52 14.06 7.77
C GLU A 52 15.48 14.41 8.92
N GLY A 53 14.94 14.75 10.09
CA GLY A 53 15.68 14.95 11.34
C GLY A 53 16.26 13.66 11.95
N GLY A 54 16.05 12.49 11.34
CA GLY A 54 16.66 11.23 11.74
C GLY A 54 15.75 10.28 12.53
N GLU A 55 14.47 10.60 12.72
CA GLU A 55 13.50 9.70 13.34
C GLU A 55 13.36 8.40 12.52
N THR A 56 13.54 7.27 13.18
CA THR A 56 13.45 5.94 12.55
C THR A 56 12.23 5.16 13.01
N ARG A 57 11.53 5.59 14.06
CA ARG A 57 10.39 4.84 14.62
C ARG A 57 9.10 5.03 13.84
N LEU A 58 9.04 6.02 12.95
CA LEU A 58 7.86 6.36 12.17
C LEU A 58 7.90 5.76 10.77
N TYR A 59 6.74 5.32 10.30
CA TYR A 59 6.54 4.85 8.94
C TYR A 59 5.14 5.20 8.44
N LEU A 60 5.10 5.99 7.37
CA LEU A 60 3.90 6.15 6.58
C LEU A 60 3.62 4.84 5.85
N THR A 61 2.50 4.22 6.21
CA THR A 61 2.00 2.98 5.61
C THR A 61 0.86 3.30 4.64
N THR A 62 0.10 2.29 4.21
CA THR A 62 -1.12 2.47 3.40
C THR A 62 -2.02 3.58 3.96
N GLN A 63 -2.51 4.44 3.08
CA GLN A 63 -3.41 5.52 3.45
C GLN A 63 -4.86 5.02 3.49
N GLU A 64 -5.65 5.59 4.40
CA GLU A 64 -7.09 5.30 4.50
C GLU A 64 -7.83 6.10 3.43
N LEU A 65 -8.46 5.38 2.50
CA LEU A 65 -9.10 5.98 1.34
C LEU A 65 -10.50 6.53 1.71
N PRO A 66 -10.82 7.79 1.37
CA PRO A 66 -12.16 8.33 1.58
C PRO A 66 -13.22 7.53 0.84
N LEU A 67 -14.37 7.31 1.49
CA LEU A 67 -15.56 6.75 0.85
C LEU A 67 -16.20 7.80 -0.07
N LEU A 68 -16.59 7.39 -1.27
CA LEU A 68 -17.29 8.23 -2.24
C LEU A 68 -18.80 8.20 -2.00
N SER A 69 -19.49 9.31 -2.29
CA SER A 69 -20.94 9.46 -2.09
C SER A 69 -21.79 8.46 -2.86
N GLY A 70 -21.28 7.91 -3.97
CA GLY A 70 -21.93 6.86 -4.77
C GLY A 70 -21.54 5.42 -4.38
N GLY A 71 -20.78 5.26 -3.29
CA GLY A 71 -20.15 4.00 -2.90
C GLY A 71 -18.78 3.78 -3.54
N GLY A 72 -17.97 2.94 -2.91
CA GLY A 72 -16.57 2.72 -3.26
C GLY A 72 -15.62 3.71 -2.59
N GLU A 73 -14.32 3.50 -2.80
CA GLU A 73 -13.25 4.30 -2.22
C GLU A 73 -12.60 5.19 -3.27
N ALA A 74 -12.09 6.35 -2.85
CA ALA A 74 -11.26 7.19 -3.69
C ALA A 74 -9.95 6.47 -4.03
N LEU A 75 -9.32 6.82 -5.16
CA LEU A 75 -8.03 6.26 -5.56
C LEU A 75 -6.85 6.74 -4.67
N LEU A 76 -6.99 7.94 -4.12
CA LEU A 76 -5.94 8.66 -3.40
C LEU A 76 -6.49 9.14 -2.06
N ALA A 77 -5.59 9.21 -1.09
CA ALA A 77 -5.78 9.86 0.19
C ALA A 77 -4.58 10.79 0.47
N PRO A 78 -4.68 11.69 1.46
CA PRO A 78 -3.54 12.49 1.86
C PRO A 78 -2.31 11.63 2.22
N PRO A 79 -1.10 12.03 1.81
CA PRO A 79 -0.78 13.31 1.17
C PRO A 79 -0.93 13.30 -0.36
N LEU A 80 -1.09 12.14 -1.00
CA LEU A 80 -1.04 11.99 -2.45
C LEU A 80 -2.18 12.71 -3.18
N SER A 81 -3.35 12.85 -2.54
CA SER A 81 -4.49 13.58 -3.10
C SER A 81 -4.15 15.02 -3.48
N ALA A 82 -3.22 15.67 -2.78
CA ALA A 82 -2.80 17.04 -3.06
C ALA A 82 -2.07 17.21 -4.40
N LEU A 83 -1.52 16.12 -4.96
CA LEU A 83 -0.81 16.13 -6.25
C LEU A 83 -1.51 15.28 -7.31
N ARG A 84 -2.81 14.99 -7.16
CA ARG A 84 -3.58 14.11 -8.07
C ARG A 84 -3.29 14.35 -9.54
N GLU A 85 -3.34 15.61 -9.98
CA GLU A 85 -3.18 16.00 -11.39
C GLU A 85 -1.75 15.80 -11.93
N LYS A 86 -0.78 15.61 -11.04
CA LYS A 86 0.62 15.35 -11.40
C LYS A 86 0.98 13.86 -11.38
N LEU A 87 0.13 13.00 -10.80
CA LEU A 87 0.43 11.58 -10.63
C LEU A 87 0.00 10.78 -11.88
N PRO A 88 0.81 9.79 -12.31
CA PRO A 88 0.44 8.89 -13.40
C PRO A 88 -0.58 7.86 -12.89
N LEU A 89 -1.85 8.26 -12.73
CA LEU A 89 -2.89 7.44 -12.10
C LEU A 89 -3.09 6.09 -12.79
N ARG A 90 -2.84 6.01 -14.10
CA ARG A 90 -2.89 4.76 -14.87
C ARG A 90 -1.62 4.59 -15.71
N PRO A 91 -0.56 3.97 -15.14
CA PRO A 91 0.68 3.73 -15.86
C PRO A 91 0.45 2.84 -17.10
N ARG A 92 1.11 3.15 -18.22
CA ARG A 92 0.98 2.36 -19.46
C ARG A 92 1.32 0.87 -19.26
N LEU A 93 2.28 0.58 -18.37
CA LEU A 93 2.69 -0.78 -18.01
C LEU A 93 1.53 -1.63 -17.43
N ALA A 94 0.53 -0.98 -16.81
CA ALA A 94 -0.63 -1.66 -16.24
C ALA A 94 -1.67 -2.08 -17.30
N GLY A 95 -1.51 -1.67 -18.56
CA GLY A 95 -2.39 -2.07 -19.66
C GLY A 95 -3.88 -1.81 -19.38
N SER A 96 -4.69 -2.87 -19.44
CA SER A 96 -6.13 -2.80 -19.21
C SER A 96 -6.54 -2.79 -17.74
N LEU A 97 -5.60 -2.93 -16.80
CA LEU A 97 -5.90 -2.93 -15.36
C LEU A 97 -6.44 -1.57 -14.90
N CYS A 98 -7.33 -1.63 -13.91
CA CYS A 98 -7.91 -0.47 -13.24
C CYS A 98 -7.19 -0.24 -11.90
N PRO A 99 -6.61 0.95 -11.67
CA PRO A 99 -6.04 1.31 -10.38
C PRO A 99 -7.10 1.25 -9.28
N GLN A 100 -6.79 0.55 -8.19
CA GLN A 100 -7.66 0.51 -7.00
C GLN A 100 -7.23 1.52 -5.95
N SER A 101 -5.92 1.59 -5.69
CA SER A 101 -5.34 2.53 -4.73
C SER A 101 -3.94 2.94 -5.18
N LEU A 102 -3.56 4.18 -4.88
CA LEU A 102 -2.19 4.66 -4.95
C LEU A 102 -1.76 5.02 -3.52
N ASN A 103 -0.68 4.38 -3.06
CA ASN A 103 -0.16 4.58 -1.72
C ASN A 103 1.27 5.12 -1.73
N LEU A 104 1.61 5.88 -0.69
CA LEU A 104 2.97 6.33 -0.41
C LEU A 104 3.50 5.60 0.82
N TRP A 105 4.67 4.97 0.68
CA TRP A 105 5.43 4.45 1.80
C TRP A 105 6.62 5.33 2.07
N TYR A 106 6.72 5.85 3.29
CA TYR A 106 7.74 6.83 3.65
C TYR A 106 8.24 6.62 5.08
N GLY A 107 9.55 6.54 5.25
CA GLY A 107 10.18 6.26 6.52
C GLY A 107 11.69 6.31 6.42
N ARG A 108 12.35 6.32 7.58
CA ARG A 108 13.80 6.16 7.70
C ARG A 108 14.13 4.85 8.37
N THR A 109 15.21 4.24 7.94
CA THR A 109 15.75 3.03 8.57
C THR A 109 17.15 3.32 9.09
N ASP A 110 17.52 2.70 10.21
CA ASP A 110 18.93 2.57 10.55
C ASP A 110 19.66 1.81 9.43
N LEU A 111 20.81 2.31 8.98
CA LEU A 111 21.52 1.74 7.83
C LEU A 111 22.15 0.36 8.12
N ARG A 112 22.39 0.03 9.38
CA ARG A 112 22.95 -1.26 9.81
C ARG A 112 21.85 -2.30 9.99
N GLU A 113 20.72 -1.91 10.58
CA GLU A 113 19.62 -2.85 10.90
C GLU A 113 18.58 -2.97 9.79
N GLY A 114 18.32 -1.90 9.04
CA GLY A 114 17.23 -1.81 8.07
C GLY A 114 15.84 -1.96 8.71
N THR A 115 14.81 -2.08 7.87
CA THR A 115 13.45 -2.43 8.30
C THR A 115 12.84 -3.46 7.37
N THR A 116 11.83 -4.18 7.88
CA THR A 116 11.10 -5.18 7.11
C THR A 116 9.60 -5.04 7.35
N SER A 117 8.82 -5.28 6.29
CA SER A 117 7.36 -5.40 6.32
C SER A 117 6.89 -6.83 6.61
N GLY A 118 7.81 -7.78 6.85
CA GLY A 118 7.50 -9.20 6.85
C GLY A 118 7.15 -9.73 5.46
N LEU A 119 7.21 -11.05 5.29
CA LEU A 119 6.74 -11.70 4.06
C LEU A 119 5.21 -11.74 4.07
N HIS A 120 4.61 -11.21 3.01
CA HIS A 120 3.16 -11.19 2.81
C HIS A 120 2.86 -11.26 1.30
N HIS A 121 1.58 -11.39 0.98
CA HIS A 121 1.05 -11.21 -0.37
C HIS A 121 -0.19 -10.32 -0.27
N ASP A 122 -0.46 -9.59 -1.35
CA ASP A 122 -1.62 -8.72 -1.46
C ASP A 122 -2.66 -9.35 -2.40
N HIS A 123 -3.90 -8.89 -2.30
CA HIS A 123 -4.99 -9.40 -3.15
C HIS A 123 -4.94 -8.90 -4.59
N HIS A 124 -4.22 -7.80 -4.84
CA HIS A 124 -4.20 -7.09 -6.10
C HIS A 124 -2.81 -7.09 -6.72
N ASP A 125 -2.76 -6.95 -8.05
CA ASP A 125 -1.51 -6.66 -8.75
C ASP A 125 -0.95 -5.32 -8.26
N ASN A 126 0.36 -5.27 -8.02
CA ASN A 126 1.03 -4.09 -7.46
C ASN A 126 2.17 -3.61 -8.36
N LEU A 127 2.22 -2.30 -8.59
CA LEU A 127 3.38 -1.62 -9.15
C LEU A 127 4.12 -0.88 -8.03
N TYR A 128 5.32 -1.34 -7.69
CA TYR A 128 6.14 -0.71 -6.66
C TYR A 128 7.21 0.20 -7.28
N CYS A 129 7.09 1.51 -7.08
CA CYS A 129 8.05 2.51 -7.55
C CYS A 129 8.94 2.99 -6.40
N LEU A 130 10.24 2.66 -6.43
CA LEU A 130 11.21 3.16 -5.45
C LEU A 130 11.67 4.56 -5.85
N LEU A 131 11.26 5.57 -5.08
CA LEU A 131 11.61 6.97 -5.35
C LEU A 131 12.92 7.41 -4.68
N ARG A 132 13.18 6.95 -3.45
CA ARG A 132 14.37 7.31 -2.66
C ARG A 132 14.85 6.15 -1.80
N GLY A 133 16.16 6.05 -1.61
CA GLY A 133 16.79 5.04 -0.77
C GLY A 133 16.97 3.69 -1.47
N ARG A 134 16.94 2.61 -0.70
CA ARG A 134 17.15 1.24 -1.20
C ARG A 134 16.19 0.27 -0.54
N LYS A 135 15.55 -0.58 -1.35
CA LYS A 135 14.73 -1.69 -0.85
C LYS A 135 15.21 -3.01 -1.45
N ARG A 136 15.37 -4.04 -0.61
CA ARG A 136 15.65 -5.41 -1.05
C ARG A 136 14.34 -6.19 -1.07
N LEU A 137 13.90 -6.55 -2.26
CA LEU A 137 12.69 -7.35 -2.48
C LEU A 137 13.10 -8.83 -2.60
N ARG A 138 12.42 -9.70 -1.87
CA ARG A 138 12.50 -11.15 -2.07
C ARG A 138 11.11 -11.64 -2.43
N LEU A 139 10.97 -12.20 -3.63
CA LEU A 139 9.71 -12.69 -4.17
C LEU A 139 9.71 -14.22 -4.17
N TYR A 140 8.57 -14.79 -3.81
CA TYR A 140 8.31 -16.23 -3.89
C TYR A 140 7.12 -16.43 -4.82
N ALA A 141 7.15 -17.50 -5.63
CA ALA A 141 6.08 -17.76 -6.55
C ALA A 141 4.79 -18.15 -5.77
N PRO A 142 3.60 -17.81 -6.26
CA PRO A 142 2.35 -18.26 -5.63
C PRO A 142 2.22 -19.78 -5.54
N SER A 143 2.87 -20.53 -6.44
CA SER A 143 2.95 -21.99 -6.39
C SER A 143 3.67 -22.52 -5.14
N ASP A 144 4.48 -21.71 -4.48
CA ASP A 144 5.12 -22.06 -3.22
C ASP A 144 4.22 -21.83 -1.99
N ALA A 145 3.02 -21.24 -2.14
CA ALA A 145 2.11 -20.96 -1.02
C ALA A 145 1.90 -22.14 -0.05
N PRO A 146 1.78 -23.41 -0.50
CA PRO A 146 1.66 -24.56 0.41
C PRO A 146 2.89 -24.78 1.33
N ARG A 147 4.05 -24.21 0.98
CA ARG A 147 5.33 -24.33 1.70
C ARG A 147 5.62 -23.12 2.60
N MET A 148 4.84 -22.05 2.52
CA MET A 148 5.17 -20.75 3.13
C MET A 148 4.65 -20.57 4.57
N ARG A 149 4.06 -21.61 5.20
CA ARG A 149 3.50 -21.57 6.57
C ARG A 149 2.64 -20.32 6.81
N THR A 150 1.73 -20.05 5.89
CA THR A 150 0.87 -18.86 5.92
C THR A 150 0.00 -18.82 7.18
N HIS A 151 -0.31 -17.61 7.66
CA HIS A 151 -1.43 -17.42 8.59
C HIS A 151 -2.75 -17.69 7.85
N GLY A 152 -3.53 -18.65 8.33
CA GLY A 152 -4.72 -19.16 7.65
C GLY A 152 -4.43 -20.36 6.73
N ARG A 153 -5.50 -21.10 6.40
CA ARG A 153 -5.40 -22.31 5.56
C ARG A 153 -5.61 -21.97 4.08
N VAL A 154 -4.55 -22.09 3.27
CA VAL A 154 -4.65 -21.95 1.81
C VAL A 154 -5.62 -23.01 1.26
N ARG A 155 -6.61 -22.56 0.50
CA ARG A 155 -7.62 -23.42 -0.14
C ARG A 155 -7.33 -23.61 -1.63
N ARG A 156 -6.92 -22.55 -2.32
CA ARG A 156 -6.67 -22.58 -3.77
C ARG A 156 -5.66 -21.51 -4.16
N VAL A 157 -4.81 -21.83 -5.12
CA VAL A 157 -4.06 -20.83 -5.90
C VAL A 157 -4.66 -20.84 -7.31
N HIS A 158 -5.15 -19.70 -7.78
CA HIS A 158 -5.71 -19.56 -9.13
C HIS A 158 -4.58 -19.52 -10.18
N PRO A 159 -4.86 -19.79 -11.47
CA PRO A 159 -3.82 -19.78 -12.51
C PRO A 159 -3.07 -18.45 -12.66
N ASN A 160 -3.70 -17.33 -12.28
CA ASN A 160 -3.06 -16.00 -12.26
C ASN A 160 -2.26 -15.72 -10.98
N GLY A 161 -2.09 -16.72 -10.10
CA GLY A 161 -1.32 -16.59 -8.87
C GLY A 161 -2.10 -16.10 -7.65
N ARG A 162 -3.38 -15.73 -7.78
CA ARG A 162 -4.18 -15.30 -6.63
C ARG A 162 -4.36 -16.44 -5.62
N ILE A 163 -4.10 -16.17 -4.35
CA ILE A 163 -4.22 -17.14 -3.25
C ILE A 163 -5.53 -16.91 -2.49
N ASN A 164 -6.37 -17.94 -2.40
CA ASN A 164 -7.58 -17.94 -1.57
C ASN A 164 -7.38 -18.76 -0.31
N TYR A 165 -7.83 -18.21 0.81
CA TYR A 165 -7.90 -18.92 2.10
C TYR A 165 -9.27 -19.56 2.31
N ALA A 166 -9.31 -20.58 3.17
CA ALA A 166 -10.59 -21.14 3.63
C ALA A 166 -11.38 -20.08 4.41
N GLY A 167 -12.65 -19.89 4.06
CA GLY A 167 -13.55 -18.91 4.69
C GLY A 167 -13.77 -17.64 3.85
N ASP A 168 -12.88 -17.35 2.90
CA ASP A 168 -12.98 -16.16 2.04
C ASP A 168 -12.75 -16.51 0.56
N PRO A 169 -13.69 -17.24 -0.08
CA PRO A 169 -13.57 -17.64 -1.47
C PRO A 169 -13.94 -16.50 -2.41
N THR A 170 -13.03 -16.21 -3.33
CA THR A 170 -13.20 -15.19 -4.36
C THR A 170 -12.81 -15.73 -5.73
N ALA A 171 -13.28 -15.10 -6.81
CA ALA A 171 -12.93 -15.48 -8.19
C ALA A 171 -11.45 -15.22 -8.51
N ALA A 172 -10.96 -15.62 -9.67
CA ALA A 172 -9.55 -15.35 -10.04
C ALA A 172 -9.27 -13.84 -10.10
N ASP A 173 -10.28 -13.02 -10.40
CA ASP A 173 -10.16 -11.59 -10.68
C ASP A 173 -10.54 -10.65 -9.52
N GLY A 174 -10.56 -11.14 -8.28
CA GLY A 174 -10.90 -10.31 -7.13
C GLY A 174 -12.30 -10.56 -6.59
N ARG A 175 -13.28 -10.75 -7.48
CA ARG A 175 -14.71 -10.58 -7.16
C ARG A 175 -15.25 -11.62 -6.19
N THR A 176 -16.11 -11.19 -5.26
CA THR A 176 -16.89 -12.08 -4.42
C THR A 176 -18.04 -12.70 -5.22
N ALA A 177 -18.64 -13.78 -4.69
CA ALA A 177 -19.86 -14.35 -5.29
C ALA A 177 -20.99 -13.30 -5.37
N HIS A 178 -21.09 -12.43 -4.37
CA HIS A 178 -22.08 -11.34 -4.35
C HIS A 178 -21.83 -10.31 -5.46
N ASP A 179 -20.57 -9.92 -5.71
CA ASP A 179 -20.25 -8.97 -6.78
C ASP A 179 -20.54 -9.54 -8.17
N VAL A 180 -20.23 -10.83 -8.38
CA VAL A 180 -20.56 -11.51 -9.63
C VAL A 180 -22.07 -11.53 -9.84
N LEU A 181 -22.85 -11.81 -8.80
CA LEU A 181 -24.31 -11.80 -8.88
C LEU A 181 -24.85 -10.40 -9.20
N ARG A 182 -24.43 -9.37 -8.46
CA ARG A 182 -24.84 -7.97 -8.71
C ARG A 182 -24.52 -7.51 -10.12
N TRP A 183 -23.34 -7.84 -10.63
CA TRP A 183 -22.94 -7.49 -11.99
C TRP A 183 -23.82 -8.16 -13.04
N ARG A 184 -24.16 -9.45 -12.86
CA ARG A 184 -25.06 -10.18 -13.78
C ARG A 184 -26.46 -9.56 -13.80
N LEU A 185 -27.00 -9.20 -12.63
CA LEU A 185 -28.33 -8.60 -12.52
C LEU A 185 -28.42 -7.20 -13.14
N ARG A 186 -27.33 -6.42 -13.16
CA ARG A 186 -27.30 -5.10 -13.82
C ARG A 186 -27.18 -5.15 -15.34
N ARG A 187 -26.88 -6.32 -15.92
CA ARG A 187 -26.73 -6.52 -17.38
C ARG A 187 -27.88 -7.29 -18.01
N ALA A 188 -28.81 -7.80 -17.21
CA ALA A 188 -30.07 -8.40 -17.64
C ALA A 188 -31.14 -7.30 -17.74
#